data_AF-A0A8T7E1V9-F1
#
_entry.id   AF-A0A8T7E1V9-F1
#
_cell.length_a   1.000
_cell.length_b   1.000
_cell.length_c   1.000
_cell.angle_alpha   90.00
_cell.angle_beta   90.00
_cell.angle_gamma   90.00
#
_symmetry.space_group_name_H-M   'P 1'
#
loop_
_entity.id
_entity.type
_entity.pdbx_description
1 polymer ?
#
loop_
_entity_poly.entity_id
_entity_poly.type
_entity_poly.pdbx_seq_one_letter_code
_entity_poly.pdbx_strand_id
1 'polypeptide(L)'
;MSSTPTPLGWLGIFRLGLVQASLGAIVVLTTSTLNRVMVVELAMAAMIPGLLVGLHYAVQISRPRMGYGSDVGGRRAPWIIGGMATLAGGAIVAALATAW
;
A
#
# COMPACT_ATOMS: atom_id res chain seq x y z
N MET A 1 34.38 -2.95 15.69
CA MET A 1 33.70 -1.80 16.31
C MET A 1 32.25 -1.82 15.84
N SER A 2 31.33 -2.35 16.65
CA SER A 2 29.90 -2.34 16.36
C SER A 2 29.33 -0.95 16.67
N SER A 3 29.05 -0.16 15.65
CA SER A 3 28.35 1.12 15.77
C SER A 3 26.93 0.88 16.30
N THR A 4 26.64 1.35 17.50
CA THR A 4 25.29 1.33 18.09
C THR A 4 24.33 2.05 17.13
N PRO A 5 23.25 1.41 16.66
CA PRO A 5 22.30 2.06 15.77
C PRO A 5 21.66 3.25 16.49
N THR A 6 21.71 4.43 15.88
CA THR A 6 21.06 5.63 16.42
C THR A 6 19.55 5.41 16.43
N PRO A 7 18.88 5.66 17.57
CA PRO A 7 17.44 5.50 17.65
C PRO A 7 16.72 6.52 16.74
N LEU A 8 15.54 6.13 16.25
CA LEU A 8 14.67 7.01 15.47
C LEU A 8 14.24 8.22 16.32
N GLY A 9 14.60 9.42 15.90
CA GLY A 9 14.12 10.66 16.52
C GLY A 9 12.65 10.96 16.20
N TRP A 10 12.05 11.88 16.95
CA TRP A 10 10.65 12.31 16.78
C TRP A 10 10.28 12.71 15.35
N LEU A 11 11.16 13.43 14.65
CA LEU A 11 10.95 13.79 13.25
C LEU A 11 10.89 12.57 12.32
N GLY A 12 11.68 11.52 12.61
CA GLY A 12 11.63 10.26 11.88
C GLY A 12 10.30 9.53 12.07
N ILE A 13 9.81 9.48 13.31
CA ILE A 13 8.50 8.91 13.64
C ILE A 13 7.38 9.65 12.91
N PHE A 14 7.38 10.99 12.95
CA PHE A 14 6.38 11.80 12.26
C PHE A 14 6.37 11.55 10.75
N ARG A 15 7.55 11.51 10.10
CA ARG A 15 7.67 11.21 8.67
C ARG A 15 7.14 9.82 8.32
N LEU A 16 7.45 8.80 9.12
CA LEU A 16 6.89 7.45 8.93
C LEU A 16 5.38 7.42 9.19
N GLY A 17 4.88 8.21 10.15
CA GLY A 17 3.46 8.39 10.40
C GLY A 17 2.71 8.96 9.20
N LEU A 18 3.28 9.96 8.50
CA LEU A 18 2.69 10.49 7.27
C LEU A 18 2.63 9.45 6.14
N VAL A 19 3.66 8.62 6.01
CA VAL A 19 3.66 7.50 5.05
C VAL A 19 2.55 6.52 5.40
N GLN A 20 2.41 6.16 6.67
CA GLN A 20 1.37 5.24 7.12
C GLN A 20 -0.04 5.80 6.91
N ALA A 21 -0.24 7.09 7.18
CA ALA A 21 -1.50 7.77 6.91
C ALA A 21 -1.84 7.75 5.42
N SER A 22 -0.85 7.98 4.56
CA SER A 22 -1.00 7.93 3.10
C SER A 22 -1.36 6.52 2.61
N LEU A 23 -0.69 5.50 3.15
CA LEU A 23 -0.99 4.10 2.85
C LEU A 23 -2.42 3.74 3.26
N GLY A 24 -2.84 4.14 4.46
CA GLY A 24 -4.21 3.94 4.93
C GLY A 24 -5.25 4.60 4.04
N ALA A 25 -5.03 5.86 3.65
CA ALA A 25 -5.94 6.60 2.78
C ALA A 25 -6.16 5.92 1.41
N ILE A 26 -5.07 5.47 0.76
CA ILE A 26 -5.15 4.78 -0.54
C ILE A 26 -5.87 3.43 -0.42
N VAL A 27 -5.56 2.68 0.64
CA VAL A 27 -6.19 1.37 0.87
C VAL A 27 -7.69 1.53 1.10
N VAL A 28 -8.11 2.47 1.97
CA VAL A 28 -9.53 2.75 2.23
C VAL A 28 -10.27 3.19 0.97
N LEU A 29 -9.66 4.06 0.16
CA LEU A 29 -10.23 4.46 -1.13
C LEU A 29 -10.57 3.24 -2.00
N THR A 30 -9.64 2.29 -2.08
CA THR A 30 -9.78 1.13 -2.97
C THR A 30 -10.77 0.09 -2.41
N THR A 31 -10.69 -0.21 -1.12
CA THR A 31 -11.50 -1.28 -0.51
C THR A 31 -12.90 -0.82 -0.11
N SER A 32 -13.15 0.49 -0.02
CA SER A 32 -14.45 1.04 0.38
C SER A 32 -15.09 1.82 -0.76
N THR A 33 -14.49 2.95 -1.17
CA THR A 33 -15.09 3.84 -2.17
C THR A 33 -15.20 3.16 -3.53
N LEU A 34 -14.09 2.68 -4.10
CA LEU A 34 -14.11 2.04 -5.42
C LEU A 34 -14.89 0.74 -5.42
N ASN A 35 -14.83 -0.03 -4.33
CA ASN A 35 -15.66 -1.22 -4.17
C ASN A 35 -17.17 -0.90 -4.30
N ARG A 36 -17.63 0.20 -3.67
CA ARG A 36 -19.01 0.67 -3.82
C ARG A 36 -19.29 1.14 -5.24
N VAL A 37 -18.43 1.98 -5.83
CA VAL A 37 -18.59 2.50 -7.19
C VAL A 37 -18.74 1.35 -8.19
N MET A 38 -17.88 0.34 -8.12
CA MET A 38 -17.92 -0.81 -9.03
C MET A 38 -19.26 -1.58 -8.96
N VAL A 39 -19.75 -1.88 -7.75
CA VAL A 39 -20.96 -2.70 -7.59
C VAL A 39 -22.23 -1.89 -7.82
N VAL A 40 -22.28 -0.69 -7.24
CA VAL A 40 -23.51 0.11 -7.15
C VAL A 40 -23.66 1.02 -8.36
N GLU A 41 -22.61 1.73 -8.75
CA GLU A 41 -22.68 2.77 -9.79
C GLU A 41 -22.42 2.18 -11.17
N LEU A 42 -21.42 1.31 -11.30
CA LEU A 42 -21.06 0.65 -12.57
C LEU A 42 -21.82 -0.67 -12.81
N ALA A 43 -22.71 -1.07 -11.89
CA ALA A 43 -23.49 -2.30 -11.93
C ALA A 43 -22.66 -3.58 -12.21
N MET A 44 -21.40 -3.60 -11.79
CA MET A 44 -20.55 -4.78 -11.94
C MET A 44 -20.97 -5.89 -10.98
N ALA A 45 -20.71 -7.14 -11.37
CA ALA A 45 -20.90 -8.27 -10.48
C ALA A 45 -20.00 -8.13 -9.22
N ALA A 46 -20.59 -8.28 -8.04
CA ALA A 46 -19.90 -8.15 -6.74
C ALA A 46 -18.73 -9.15 -6.56
N MET A 47 -18.70 -10.23 -7.35
CA MET A 47 -17.56 -11.14 -7.39
C MET A 47 -16.28 -10.47 -7.91
N ILE A 48 -16.38 -9.43 -8.74
CA ILE A 48 -15.19 -8.77 -9.31
C ILE A 48 -14.39 -8.06 -8.21
N PRO A 49 -14.96 -7.13 -7.42
CA PRO A 49 -14.23 -6.56 -6.30
C PRO A 49 -13.80 -7.60 -5.25
N GLY A 50 -14.65 -8.60 -4.98
CA GLY A 50 -14.32 -9.70 -4.06
C GLY A 50 -13.05 -10.47 -4.49
N LEU A 51 -12.92 -10.74 -5.79
CA LEU A 51 -11.73 -11.40 -6.34
C LEU A 51 -10.50 -10.49 -6.30
N LEU A 52 -10.65 -9.19 -6.56
CA LEU A 52 -9.55 -8.22 -6.43
C LEU A 52 -9.03 -8.14 -4.98
N VAL A 53 -9.93 -8.17 -4.00
CA VAL A 53 -9.56 -8.24 -2.57
C VAL A 53 -8.87 -9.57 -2.25
N GLY A 54 -9.36 -10.69 -2.80
CA GLY A 54 -8.71 -11.99 -2.68
C GLY A 54 -7.28 -12.00 -3.22
N LEU A 55 -7.07 -11.43 -4.42
CA LEU A 55 -5.75 -11.26 -5.02
C LEU A 55 -4.84 -10.38 -4.15
N HIS A 56 -5.37 -9.31 -3.57
CA HIS A 56 -4.63 -8.47 -2.63
C HIS A 56 -4.13 -9.27 -1.42
N TYR A 57 -4.97 -10.12 -0.83
CA TYR A 57 -4.55 -11.01 0.27
C TYR A 57 -3.52 -12.07 -0.19
N ALA A 58 -3.65 -12.60 -1.40
CA ALA A 58 -2.65 -13.51 -1.96
C ALA A 58 -1.28 -12.84 -2.09
N VAL A 59 -1.23 -11.58 -2.54
CA VAL A 59 0.01 -10.79 -2.57
C VAL A 59 0.60 -10.60 -1.17
N GLN A 60 -0.20 -10.57 -0.09
CA GLN A 60 0.35 -10.42 1.27
C GLN A 60 1.29 -11.57 1.68
N ILE A 61 1.24 -12.72 1.01
CA ILE A 61 2.18 -13.84 1.21
C ILE A 61 3.62 -13.43 0.83
N SER A 62 3.81 -12.40 0.00
CA SER A 62 5.14 -11.88 -0.35
C SER A 62 5.80 -11.07 0.78
N ARG A 63 5.02 -10.62 1.79
CA ARG A 63 5.51 -9.72 2.85
C ARG A 63 6.75 -10.23 3.60
N PRO A 64 6.87 -11.52 3.98
CA PRO A 64 8.08 -12.03 4.64
C PRO A 64 9.33 -11.89 3.78
N ARG A 65 9.23 -12.15 2.47
CA ARG A 65 10.37 -12.05 1.53
C ARG A 65 10.81 -10.61 1.33
N MET A 66 9.85 -9.68 1.21
CA MET A 66 10.14 -8.24 1.10
C MET A 66 10.76 -7.68 2.39
N GLY A 67 10.27 -8.11 3.56
CA GLY A 67 10.85 -7.75 4.86
C GLY A 67 12.28 -8.24 5.00
N TYR A 68 12.53 -9.51 4.70
CA TYR A 68 13.87 -10.08 4.69
C TYR A 68 14.81 -9.35 3.73
N GLY A 69 14.38 -9.06 2.50
CA GLY A 69 15.18 -8.31 1.53
C GLY A 69 15.50 -6.88 1.98
N SER A 70 14.57 -6.22 2.67
CA SER A 70 14.79 -4.90 3.27
C SER A 70 15.80 -4.93 4.42
N ASP A 71 15.81 -6.00 5.21
CA ASP A 71 16.72 -6.14 6.34
C ASP A 71 18.13 -6.55 5.89
N VAL A 72 18.27 -7.45 4.91
CA VAL A 72 19.58 -7.82 4.31
C VAL A 72 20.27 -6.60 3.68
N GLY A 73 19.51 -5.72 3.02
CA GLY A 73 20.07 -4.52 2.38
C GLY A 73 20.36 -3.36 3.34
N GLY A 74 19.97 -3.45 4.62
CA GLY A 74 20.17 -2.41 5.63
C GLY A 74 19.52 -1.04 5.36
N ARG A 75 18.75 -0.89 4.26
CA ARG A 75 18.17 0.38 3.80
C ARG A 75 16.68 0.20 3.49
N ARG A 76 15.83 0.67 4.41
CA ARG A 76 14.36 0.54 4.33
C ARG A 76 13.68 1.61 3.47
N ALA A 77 14.32 2.76 3.31
CA ALA A 77 13.80 3.89 2.53
C ALA A 77 13.45 3.55 1.06
N PRO A 78 14.30 2.87 0.26
CA PRO A 78 13.95 2.52 -1.11
C PRO A 78 12.73 1.58 -1.21
N TRP A 79 12.58 0.65 -0.25
CA TRP A 79 11.41 -0.24 -0.18
C TRP A 79 10.12 0.53 0.11
N ILE A 80 10.17 1.51 1.03
CA ILE A 80 9.03 2.38 1.34
C ILE A 80 8.64 3.21 0.11
N ILE A 81 9.62 3.85 -0.54
CA ILE A 81 9.36 4.70 -1.71
C ILE A 81 8.81 3.86 -2.87
N GLY A 82 9.41 2.71 -3.16
CA GLY A 82 8.94 1.81 -4.21
C GLY A 82 7.52 1.29 -3.95
N GLY A 83 7.23 0.89 -2.71
CA GLY A 83 5.89 0.47 -2.29
C GLY A 83 4.86 1.59 -2.45
N MET A 84 5.18 2.81 -2.00
CA MET A 84 4.28 3.96 -2.13
C MET A 84 4.08 4.37 -3.59
N ALA A 85 5.13 4.37 -4.42
CA ALA A 85 5.02 4.66 -5.85
C ALA A 85 4.11 3.66 -6.56
N THR A 86 4.24 2.37 -6.22
CA THR A 86 3.41 1.30 -6.78
C THR A 86 1.94 1.46 -6.35
N LEU A 87 1.69 1.71 -5.06
CA LEU A 87 0.35 1.92 -4.52
C LEU A 87 -0.32 3.17 -5.10
N ALA A 88 0.38 4.31 -5.12
CA ALA A 88 -0.15 5.56 -5.63
C ALA A 88 -0.43 5.47 -7.14
N GLY A 89 0.49 4.88 -7.92
CA GLY A 89 0.28 4.64 -9.35
C GLY A 89 -0.94 3.76 -9.61
N GLY A 90 -1.07 2.64 -8.89
CA GLY A 90 -2.24 1.76 -9.00
C GLY A 90 -3.55 2.46 -8.63
N ALA A 91 -3.55 3.27 -7.57
CA ALA A 91 -4.72 4.03 -7.15
C ALA A 91 -5.14 5.09 -8.17
N ILE A 92 -4.19 5.79 -8.79
CA ILE A 92 -4.48 6.77 -9.86
C ILE A 92 -5.10 6.06 -11.07
N VAL A 93 -4.51 4.94 -11.52
CA VAL A 93 -5.04 4.16 -12.64
C VAL A 93 -6.45 3.67 -12.34
N ALA A 94 -6.68 3.15 -11.14
CA ALA A 94 -8.00 2.68 -10.70
C ALA A 94 -9.02 3.83 -10.67
N ALA A 95 -8.66 4.97 -10.08
CA ALA A 95 -9.53 6.14 -10.01
C ALA A 95 -9.91 6.66 -11.40
N LEU A 96 -8.95 6.74 -12.33
CA LEU A 96 -9.22 7.15 -13.72
C LEU A 96 -10.12 6.14 -14.45
N ALA A 97 -9.96 4.85 -14.19
CA ALA A 97 -10.79 3.82 -14.82
C ALA A 97 -12.25 3.85 -14.34
N THR A 98 -12.49 4.29 -13.10
CA THR A 98 -13.83 4.36 -12.49
C THR A 98 -14.45 5.76 -12.52
N ALA A 99 -13.74 6.78 -13.01
CA ALA A 99 -14.25 8.13 -13.13
C ALA A 99 -15.07 8.26 -14.43
N TRP A 100 -16.37 8.03 -14.36
CA TRP A 100 -17.32 8.20 -15.47
C TRP A 100 -18.64 8.81 -14.98
#